data_AF-A0A7D7R2W5-F1
#
_entry.id   AF-A0A7D7R2W5-F1
#
_cell.length_a   1.000
_cell.length_b   1.000
_cell.length_c   1.000
_cell.angle_alpha   90.00
_cell.angle_beta   90.00
_cell.angle_gamma   90.00
#
_symmetry.space_group_name_H-M   'P 1'
#
loop_
_entity.id
_entity.type
_entity.pdbx_description
1 polymer ?
#
loop_
_entity_poly.entity_id
_entity_poly.type
_entity_poly.pdbx_seq_one_letter_code
_entity_poly.pdbx_strand_id
1 'polypeptide(L)' 'MSADHIVKIFCRVLDETDVEPSSDFFELGGDSLLATRVLSAIARDFGVELTWEDFIEKPTPEGLFELVPEVER' A
#
# COMPACT_ATOMS: atom_id res chain seq x y z
N MET A 1 -8.24 -12.45 -4.74
CA MET A 1 -7.50 -11.32 -5.34
C MET A 1 -6.27 -11.09 -4.46
N SER A 2 -5.07 -10.92 -5.02
CA SER A 2 -3.81 -10.82 -4.25
C SER A 2 -3.37 -9.36 -4.08
N ALA A 3 -2.60 -9.10 -3.01
CA ALA A 3 -2.01 -7.79 -2.72
C ALA A 3 -0.87 -7.38 -3.68
N ASP A 4 -0.57 -8.18 -4.71
CA ASP A 4 0.56 -8.00 -5.64
C ASP A 4 0.63 -6.60 -6.27
N HIS A 5 -0.52 -5.96 -6.48
CA HIS A 5 -0.56 -4.61 -7.03
C HIS A 5 -0.08 -3.57 -6.01
N ILE A 6 -0.46 -3.71 -4.74
CA ILE A 6 0.03 -2.83 -3.66
C ILE A 6 1.51 -3.11 -3.38
N VAL A 7 1.95 -4.38 -3.45
CA VAL A 7 3.38 -4.74 -3.39
C VAL A 7 4.19 -3.98 -4.44
N LYS A 8 3.73 -3.93 -5.70
CA LYS A 8 4.39 -3.15 -6.76
C LYS A 8 4.41 -1.65 -6.48
N ILE A 9 3.38 -1.11 -5.82
CA ILE A 9 3.37 0.29 -5.38
C ILE A 9 4.45 0.51 -4.33
N PHE A 10 4.59 -0.39 -3.34
CA PHE A 10 5.62 -0.34 -2.31
C PHE A 10 7.01 -0.38 -2.92
N CYS A 11 7.30 -1.38 -3.76
CA CYS A 11 8.58 -1.50 -4.48
C CYS A 11 8.97 -0.18 -5.17
N ARG A 12 8.04 0.43 -5.91
CA ARG A 12 8.30 1.68 -6.64
C ARG A 12 8.51 2.89 -5.72
N VAL A 13 7.80 2.95 -4.59
CA VAL A 13 7.85 4.11 -3.69
C VAL A 13 9.07 4.04 -2.76
N LEU A 14 9.42 2.84 -2.30
CA LEU A 14 10.55 2.59 -1.41
C LEU A 14 11.88 2.42 -2.16
N ASP A 15 11.84 2.29 -3.50
CA ASP A 15 12.99 1.91 -4.33
C ASP A 15 13.56 0.53 -3.96
N GLU A 16 12.65 -0.39 -3.61
CA GLU A 16 12.95 -1.75 -3.17
C GLU A 16 12.48 -2.77 -4.21
N THR A 17 13.19 -3.90 -4.30
CA THR A 17 12.92 -4.92 -5.34
C THR A 17 12.18 -6.15 -4.82
N ASP A 18 12.35 -6.50 -3.55
CA ASP A 18 11.74 -7.68 -2.91
C ASP A 18 10.94 -7.25 -1.66
N VAL A 19 9.71 -6.76 -1.89
CA VAL A 19 8.75 -6.49 -0.82
C VAL A 19 7.79 -7.67 -0.69
N GLU A 20 7.68 -8.25 0.51
CA GLU A 20 6.69 -9.29 0.77
C GLU A 20 5.30 -8.67 1.03
N PRO A 21 4.20 -9.39 0.74
CA PRO A 21 2.84 -8.89 0.98
C PRO A 21 2.57 -8.53 2.46
N SER A 22 3.30 -9.15 3.39
CA SER A 22 3.21 -8.89 4.83
C SER A 22 4.29 -7.95 5.38
N SER A 23 5.17 -7.40 4.53
CA SER A 23 6.24 -6.50 4.99
C SER A 23 5.66 -5.18 5.49
N ASP A 24 6.08 -4.78 6.69
CA ASP A 24 5.71 -3.49 7.27
C ASP A 24 6.43 -2.35 6.55
N PHE A 25 5.67 -1.35 6.12
CA PHE A 25 6.16 -0.20 5.35
C PHE A 25 7.25 0.59 6.09
N PHE A 26 7.12 0.74 7.41
CA PHE A 26 8.05 1.52 8.23
C PHE A 26 9.31 0.71 8.55
N GLU A 27 9.21 -0.61 8.70
CA GLU A 27 10.38 -1.49 8.82
C GLU A 27 11.24 -1.49 7.54
N LEU A 28 10.62 -1.27 6.38
CA LEU A 28 11.29 -1.08 5.10
C LEU A 28 11.88 0.33 4.91
N GLY A 29 11.84 1.20 5.93
CA GLY A 29 12.38 2.56 5.86
C GLY A 29 11.42 3.59 5.28
N GLY A 30 10.14 3.26 5.15
CA GLY A 30 9.10 4.19 4.75
C GLY A 30 8.88 5.33 5.76
N ASP A 31 8.46 6.49 5.24
CA ASP A 31 8.12 7.66 6.04
C ASP A 31 6.75 8.25 5.62
N SER A 32 6.32 9.33 6.27
CA SER A 32 5.01 9.95 5.98
C SER A 32 4.89 10.52 4.56
N LEU A 33 5.98 10.97 3.96
CA LEU A 33 5.98 11.48 2.59
C LEU A 33 5.83 10.31 1.61
N LEU A 34 6.56 9.22 1.82
CA LEU A 34 6.46 8.01 1.03
C LEU A 34 5.07 7.36 1.19
N ALA A 35 4.54 7.29 2.41
CA ALA A 35 3.19 6.77 2.64
C ALA A 35 2.12 7.60 1.91
N THR A 36 2.25 8.93 1.89
CA THR A 36 1.37 9.81 1.08
C THR A 36 1.41 9.43 -0.40
N ARG A 37 2.59 9.06 -0.94
CA ARG A 37 2.73 8.60 -2.33
C ARG A 37 2.06 7.25 -2.56
N VAL A 38 2.16 6.33 -1.59
CA VAL A 38 1.44 5.04 -1.63
C VAL A 38 -0.07 5.27 -1.64
N LEU A 39 -0.60 6.05 -0.70
CA LEU A 39 -2.03 6.38 -0.62
C LEU A 39 -2.54 7.02 -1.92
N SER A 40 -1.79 7.96 -2.48
CA SER A 40 -2.10 8.59 -3.78
C SER A 40 -2.09 7.58 -4.94
N ALA A 41 -1.21 6.58 -4.89
CA ALA A 41 -1.17 5.53 -5.89
C ALA A 41 -2.35 4.56 -5.78
N ILE A 42 -2.71 4.18 -4.54
CA ILE A 42 -3.88 3.35 -4.28
C ILE A 42 -5.16 4.05 -4.77
N ALA A 43 -5.32 5.34 -4.45
CA ALA A 43 -6.47 6.13 -4.89
C ALA A 43 -6.62 6.16 -6.41
N ARG A 44 -5.52 6.35 -7.15
CA ARG A 44 -5.53 6.35 -8.61
C ARG A 44 -5.81 4.97 -9.20
N ASP A 45 -5.18 3.92 -8.66
CA ASP A 45 -5.15 2.61 -9.29
C ASP A 45 -6.36 1.74 -8.91
N PHE A 46 -6.98 2.00 -7.76
CA PHE A 46 -8.16 1.29 -7.26
C PHE A 46 -9.42 2.16 -7.16
N GLY A 47 -9.32 3.49 -7.26
CA GLY A 47 -10.45 4.40 -7.13
C GLY A 47 -10.94 4.59 -5.70
N VAL A 48 -10.08 4.31 -4.71
CA VAL A 48 -10.42 4.31 -3.27
C VAL A 48 -9.45 5.18 -2.51
N GLU A 49 -9.97 6.16 -1.77
CA GLU A 49 -9.16 7.01 -0.89
C GLU A 49 -9.03 6.35 0.48
N LEU A 50 -7.87 5.76 0.76
CA LEU A 50 -7.49 5.33 2.10
C LEU A 50 -6.95 6.51 2.90
N THR A 51 -7.18 6.49 4.21
CA THR A 51 -6.73 7.53 5.14
C THR A 51 -5.34 7.24 5.69
N TRP A 52 -4.77 8.22 6.40
CA TRP A 52 -3.52 8.01 7.13
C TRP A 52 -3.71 7.04 8.31
N GLU A 53 -4.86 7.11 8.96
CA GLU A 53 -5.25 6.19 10.03
C GLU A 53 -5.30 4.74 9.53
N ASP A 54 -5.92 4.50 8.37
CA ASP A 54 -5.94 3.19 7.70
C ASP A 54 -4.53 2.65 7.46
N PHE A 55 -3.62 3.53 7.04
CA PHE A 55 -2.23 3.17 6.77
C PHE A 55 -1.47 2.78 8.03
N ILE A 56 -1.65 3.52 9.13
CA ILE A 56 -1.02 3.19 10.41
C ILE A 56 -1.60 1.90 10.98
N GLU A 57 -2.90 1.67 10.85
CA GLU A 57 -3.55 0.46 11.36
C GLU A 57 -3.08 -0.79 10.60
N LYS A 58 -2.87 -0.65 9.28
CA LYS A 58 -2.54 -1.76 8.39
C LYS A 58 -1.35 -1.42 7.48
N PRO A 59 -0.13 -1.26 8.00
CA PRO A 59 1.03 -0.75 7.27
C PRO A 59 1.68 -1.78 6.32
N THR A 60 0.95 -2.81 5.88
CA THR A 60 1.45 -3.85 4.98
C THR A 60 0.66 -3.85 3.67
N PRO A 61 1.23 -4.33 2.55
CA PRO A 61 0.48 -4.47 1.31
C PRO A 61 -0.81 -5.29 1.45
N GLU A 62 -0.78 -6.41 2.18
CA GLU A 62 -1.97 -7.22 2.47
C GLU A 62 -2.99 -6.46 3.31
N GLY A 63 -2.53 -5.78 4.37
CA GLY A 63 -3.40 -5.03 5.26
C GLY A 63 -4.13 -3.90 4.51
N LEU A 64 -3.41 -3.12 3.70
CA LEU A 64 -4.02 -2.09 2.86
C LEU A 64 -4.97 -2.70 1.81
N PHE A 65 -4.64 -3.87 1.26
CA PHE A 65 -5.47 -4.54 0.26
C PHE A 65 -6.82 -4.97 0.84
N GLU A 66 -6.88 -5.39 2.10
CA GLU A 66 -8.14 -5.73 2.79
C GLU A 66 -9.10 -4.53 2.93
N LEU A 67 -8.57 -3.29 2.89
CA LEU A 67 -9.36 -2.07 2.98
C LEU A 67 -9.86 -1.59 1.62
N VAL A 68 -9.32 -2.14 0.53
CA VAL A 68 -9.79 -1.83 -0.81
C VAL A 68 -11.04 -2.67 -1.08
N PRO A 69 -12.24 -2.06 -1.26
CA PRO A 69 -13.43 -2.80 -1.65
C PRO A 69 -13.19 -3.60 -2.93
N GLU A 70 -13.71 -4.82 -3.00
CA GLU A 70 -13.67 -5.63 -4.21
C GLU A 70 -14.27 -4.81 -5.36
N VAL A 71 -13.41 -4.32 -6.26
CA VAL A 71 -13.87 -3.75 -7.52
C VAL A 71 -14.34 -4.93 -8.36
N GLU A 72 -15.63 -5.28 -8.25
CA GLU A 72 -16.32 -6.09 -9.26
C GLU A 72 -16.03 -5.43 -10.62
N ARG A 73 -15.22 -6.11 -11.45
CA ARG A 73 -15.14 -5.82 -12.88
C ARG A 73 -16.14 -6.69 -13.63
#